data_AF-A0AAP9Y2B6-F1
#
_entry.id   AF-A0AAP9Y2B6-F1
#
_cell.length_a   1.000
_cell.length_b   1.000
_cell.length_c   1.000
_cell.angle_alpha   90.00
_cell.angle_beta   90.00
_cell.angle_gamma   90.00
#
_symmetry.space_group_name_H-M   'P 1'
#
loop_
_entity.id
_entity.type
_entity.pdbx_description
1 polymer ?
#
loop_
_entity_poly.entity_id
_entity_poly.type
_entity_poly.pdbx_seq_one_letter_code
_entity_poly.pdbx_strand_id
1 'polypeptide(L)'
;MVSVTYAQLNVWLTAFLWPFVRILALVAAAPLIGNAAVPVRVKIGLSALTAIAVAPALGPLPQATVFSAEGIWILVNQFLIGVSMGFVMQIVFAVVEAAGDYIGLQMGLGFATFFDPHAGTTPMMGRILNAFAMLAFVAFDGHLQLIAALVESFASVPISADLLHPAGWQTLAGAGINVFAMGLLLALPVVAALLIANLALGILNRAAPQIGIFQIGFPVLMLVGLLLVQLMVPNMMPFFSRLFDNGYEMMGRVAAGFR
;
A
#
# COMPACT_ATOMS: atom_id res chain seq x y z
N MET A 1 -15.34 35.82 32.52
CA MET A 1 -14.09 35.18 32.05
C MET A 1 -14.33 33.68 32.07
N VAL A 2 -14.25 32.99 30.93
CA VAL A 2 -14.39 31.53 30.91
C VAL A 2 -13.13 30.94 31.55
N SER A 3 -13.25 30.32 32.73
CA SER A 3 -12.15 29.62 33.38
C SER A 3 -12.09 28.19 32.87
N VAL A 4 -11.05 27.85 32.10
CA VAL A 4 -10.82 26.47 31.65
C VAL A 4 -10.04 25.72 32.74
N THR A 5 -10.63 24.64 33.25
CA THR A 5 -9.92 23.80 34.22
C THR A 5 -8.95 22.84 33.51
N TYR A 6 -7.90 22.40 34.19
CA TYR A 6 -6.97 21.40 33.65
C TYR A 6 -7.69 20.12 33.22
N ALA A 7 -8.68 19.68 33.99
CA ALA A 7 -9.48 18.49 33.66
C ALA A 7 -10.25 18.66 32.35
N GLN A 8 -10.87 19.84 32.12
CA GLN A 8 -11.56 20.14 30.87
C GLN A 8 -10.58 20.18 29.68
N LEU A 9 -9.44 20.83 29.86
CA LEU A 9 -8.41 20.89 28.82
C LEU A 9 -7.89 19.49 28.45
N ASN A 10 -7.64 18.64 29.46
CA ASN A 10 -7.16 17.28 29.23
C ASN A 10 -8.18 16.47 28.42
N VAL A 11 -9.46 16.54 28.76
CA VAL A 11 -10.53 15.83 28.02
C VAL A 11 -10.60 16.27 26.56
N TRP A 12 -10.54 17.57 26.28
CA TRP A 12 -10.54 18.06 24.90
C TRP A 12 -9.29 17.61 24.14
N LEU A 13 -8.14 17.63 24.82
CA LEU A 13 -6.87 17.27 24.22
C LEU A 13 -6.80 15.77 23.91
N THR A 14 -7.24 14.90 24.83
CA THR A 14 -7.25 13.44 24.62
C THR A 14 -8.26 13.02 23.55
N ALA A 15 -9.45 13.64 23.53
CA ALA A 15 -10.48 13.41 22.52
C ALA A 15 -10.00 13.71 21.10
N PHE A 16 -9.09 14.67 20.95
CA PHE A 16 -8.49 15.00 19.65
C PHE A 16 -7.23 14.17 19.38
N LEU A 17 -6.25 14.16 20.29
CA LEU A 17 -4.91 13.64 20.02
C LEU A 17 -4.87 12.15 19.76
N TRP A 18 -5.62 11.34 20.52
CA TRP A 18 -5.56 9.88 20.36
C TRP A 18 -6.04 9.41 18.98
N PRO A 19 -7.24 9.79 18.50
CA PRO A 19 -7.64 9.45 17.14
C PRO A 19 -6.77 10.15 16.10
N PHE A 20 -6.36 11.40 16.34
CA PHE A 20 -5.51 12.15 15.42
C PHE A 20 -4.21 11.42 15.11
N VAL A 21 -3.52 10.86 16.12
CA VAL A 21 -2.26 10.15 15.90
C VAL A 21 -2.45 8.87 15.08
N ARG A 22 -3.50 8.06 15.35
CA ARG A 22 -3.80 6.86 14.55
C ARG A 22 -4.11 7.24 13.09
N ILE A 23 -4.94 8.27 12.90
CA ILE A 23 -5.34 8.74 11.57
C ILE A 23 -4.14 9.32 10.81
N LEU A 24 -3.31 10.14 11.46
CA LEU A 24 -2.12 10.73 10.84
C LEU A 24 -1.11 9.66 10.45
N ALA A 25 -0.88 8.67 11.31
CA ALA A 25 0.00 7.55 11.03
C ALA A 25 -0.46 6.75 9.80
N LEU A 26 -1.76 6.45 9.70
CA LEU A 26 -2.33 5.79 8.54
C LEU A 26 -2.21 6.66 7.28
N VAL A 27 -2.60 7.93 7.34
CA VAL A 27 -2.56 8.85 6.19
C VAL A 27 -1.12 9.06 5.69
N ALA A 28 -0.15 9.11 6.60
CA ALA A 28 1.27 9.23 6.26
C ALA A 28 1.82 7.97 5.59
N ALA A 29 1.33 6.78 5.98
CA ALA A 29 1.75 5.51 5.39
C ALA A 29 0.94 5.10 4.15
N ALA A 30 -0.28 5.58 3.96
CA ALA A 30 -1.14 5.17 2.86
C ALA A 30 -0.55 5.56 1.48
N PRO A 31 -0.66 4.69 0.45
CA PRO A 31 0.03 4.87 -0.84
C PRO A 31 -0.36 6.14 -1.63
N LEU A 32 -1.61 6.59 -1.54
CA LEU A 32 -2.09 7.79 -2.26
C LEU A 32 -1.67 9.09 -1.55
N ILE A 33 -2.07 9.26 -0.30
CA ILE A 33 -1.91 10.53 0.44
C ILE A 33 -0.55 10.59 1.15
N GLY A 34 0.03 9.44 1.49
CA GLY A 34 1.36 9.31 2.07
C GLY A 34 2.48 9.63 1.09
N ASN A 35 2.19 9.76 -0.21
CA ASN A 35 3.17 10.11 -1.24
C ASN A 35 3.92 11.43 -0.92
N ALA A 36 5.21 11.48 -1.29
CA ALA A 36 6.06 12.66 -1.09
C ALA A 36 5.60 13.90 -1.87
N ALA A 37 4.83 13.73 -2.95
CA ALA A 37 4.26 14.81 -3.73
C ALA A 37 3.21 15.63 -2.94
N VAL A 38 2.57 15.03 -1.92
CA VAL A 38 1.59 15.71 -1.08
C VAL A 38 2.31 16.46 0.05
N PRO A 39 2.15 17.78 0.19
CA PRO A 39 2.79 18.54 1.26
C PRO A 39 2.37 18.03 2.65
N VAL A 40 3.32 17.98 3.59
CA VAL A 40 3.07 17.51 4.97
C VAL A 40 1.94 18.29 5.66
N ARG A 41 1.80 19.58 5.36
CA ARG A 41 0.71 20.44 5.89
C ARG A 41 -0.68 19.95 5.47
N VAL A 42 -0.81 19.44 4.25
CA VAL A 42 -2.09 18.89 3.74
C VAL A 42 -2.41 17.59 4.46
N LYS A 43 -1.41 16.72 4.67
CA LYS A 43 -1.58 15.45 5.41
C LYS A 43 -2.06 15.72 6.84
N ILE A 44 -1.37 16.62 7.54
CA ILE A 44 -1.73 17.02 8.91
C ILE A 44 -3.14 17.63 8.96
N GLY A 45 -3.45 18.55 8.04
CA GLY A 45 -4.76 19.19 7.98
C GLY A 45 -5.90 18.20 7.74
N LEU A 46 -5.73 17.29 6.77
CA LEU A 46 -6.71 16.25 6.48
C LEU A 46 -6.91 15.32 7.68
N SER A 47 -5.83 14.83 8.29
CA SER A 47 -5.91 13.97 9.48
C SER A 47 -6.58 14.67 10.67
N ALA A 48 -6.34 15.97 10.87
CA ALA A 48 -6.96 16.75 11.92
C ALA A 48 -8.47 16.92 11.69
N LEU A 49 -8.89 17.23 10.46
CA LEU A 49 -10.30 17.34 10.10
C LEU A 49 -11.04 16.01 10.27
N THR A 50 -10.44 14.91 9.81
CA THR A 50 -10.99 13.57 9.98
C THR A 50 -11.06 13.19 11.46
N ALA A 51 -10.05 13.53 12.26
CA ALA A 51 -10.07 13.26 13.71
C ALA A 51 -11.23 14.00 14.41
N ILE A 52 -11.46 15.27 14.07
CA ILE A 52 -12.58 16.05 14.60
C ILE A 52 -13.93 15.44 14.18
N ALA A 53 -14.05 14.96 12.95
CA ALA A 53 -15.26 14.34 12.45
C ALA A 53 -15.56 12.99 13.13
N VAL A 54 -14.52 12.20 13.45
CA VAL A 54 -14.65 10.87 14.06
C VAL A 54 -14.77 10.93 15.58
N ALA A 55 -14.21 11.95 16.24
CA ALA A 55 -14.18 12.06 17.70
C ALA A 55 -15.55 11.85 18.40
N PRO A 56 -16.68 12.39 17.91
CA PRO A 56 -17.99 12.18 18.54
C PRO A 56 -18.51 10.74 18.46
N ALA A 57 -18.02 9.96 17.50
CA ALA A 57 -18.41 8.57 17.30
C ALA A 57 -17.58 7.58 18.14
N LEU A 58 -16.53 8.06 18.82
CA LEU A 58 -15.68 7.22 19.67
C LEU A 58 -16.38 6.92 21.00
N GLY A 59 -16.16 5.69 21.50
CA GLY A 59 -16.63 5.25 22.81
C GLY A 59 -15.89 5.94 23.98
N PRO A 60 -16.12 5.47 25.21
CA PRO A 60 -15.46 6.03 26.39
C PRO A 60 -13.94 5.94 26.27
N LEU A 61 -13.30 7.10 26.33
CA LEU A 61 -11.86 7.23 26.22
C LEU A 61 -11.18 7.02 27.59
N PRO A 62 -9.94 6.50 27.64
CA PRO A 62 -9.19 6.40 28.88
C PRO A 62 -9.10 7.74 29.61
N GLN A 63 -9.04 7.72 30.95
CA GLN A 63 -8.87 8.96 31.74
C GLN A 63 -7.39 9.35 31.93
N ALA A 64 -6.49 8.76 31.15
CA ALA A 64 -5.07 9.07 31.19
C ALA A 64 -4.80 10.53 30.76
N THR A 65 -3.93 11.22 31.49
CA THR A 65 -3.43 12.54 31.09
C THR A 65 -2.45 12.40 29.93
N VAL A 66 -2.53 13.26 28.92
CA VAL A 66 -1.64 13.19 27.74
C VAL A 66 -0.15 13.23 28.13
N PHE A 67 0.20 14.01 29.15
CA PHE A 67 1.57 14.22 29.59
C PHE A 67 2.07 13.19 30.62
N SER A 68 1.33 12.10 30.88
CA SER A 68 1.83 10.99 31.71
C SER A 68 2.52 9.92 30.87
N ALA A 69 3.30 9.06 31.53
CA ALA A 69 3.91 7.90 30.88
C ALA A 69 2.86 7.00 30.17
N GLU A 70 1.69 6.83 30.79
CA GLU A 70 0.56 6.12 30.22
C GLU A 70 0.00 6.82 28.98
N GLY A 71 -0.18 8.15 29.02
CA GLY A 71 -0.64 8.93 27.87
C GLY A 71 0.31 8.85 26.68
N ILE A 72 1.62 8.92 26.92
CA ILE A 72 2.66 8.75 25.89
C ILE A 72 2.61 7.32 25.32
N TRP A 73 2.47 6.31 26.17
CA TRP A 73 2.36 4.91 25.74
C TRP A 73 1.12 4.68 24.84
N ILE A 74 -0.03 5.25 25.18
CA ILE A 74 -1.23 5.22 24.34
C ILE A 74 -0.93 5.83 22.96
N LEU A 75 -0.25 6.98 22.89
CA LEU A 75 0.10 7.62 21.61
C LEU A 75 1.01 6.72 20.76
N VAL A 76 1.97 6.03 21.36
CA VAL A 76 2.81 5.04 20.67
C VAL A 76 1.97 3.91 20.12
N ASN A 77 1.06 3.33 20.90
CA ASN A 77 0.13 2.30 20.44
C ASN A 77 -0.73 2.79 19.25
N GLN A 78 -1.32 3.98 19.36
CA GLN A 78 -2.14 4.56 18.29
C GLN A 78 -1.33 4.80 17.01
N PHE A 79 -0.08 5.26 17.13
CA PHE A 79 0.82 5.42 16.01
C PHE A 79 1.13 4.07 15.35
N LEU A 80 1.48 3.05 16.14
CA LEU A 80 1.80 1.72 15.62
C LEU A 80 0.62 1.09 14.88
N ILE A 81 -0.59 1.15 15.44
CA ILE A 81 -1.80 0.64 14.79
C ILE A 81 -2.03 1.36 13.45
N GLY A 82 -1.95 2.70 13.44
CA GLY A 82 -2.16 3.49 12.23
C GLY A 82 -1.12 3.18 11.14
N VAL A 83 0.17 3.09 11.51
CA VAL A 83 1.24 2.69 10.58
C VAL A 83 1.01 1.29 10.05
N SER A 84 0.67 0.31 10.90
CA SER A 84 0.39 -1.06 10.46
C SER A 84 -0.74 -1.12 9.44
N MET A 85 -1.82 -0.37 9.66
CA MET A 85 -2.94 -0.30 8.72
C MET A 85 -2.53 0.32 7.38
N GLY A 86 -1.83 1.45 7.41
CA GLY A 86 -1.32 2.08 6.17
C GLY A 86 -0.29 1.20 5.44
N PHE A 87 0.54 0.47 6.19
CA PHE A 87 1.53 -0.45 5.63
C PHE A 87 0.88 -1.64 4.90
N VAL A 88 -0.24 -2.18 5.40
CA VAL A 88 -1.01 -3.18 4.65
C VAL A 88 -1.41 -2.65 3.27
N MET A 89 -1.86 -1.39 3.18
CA MET A 89 -2.16 -0.80 1.87
C MET A 89 -0.92 -0.55 1.02
N GLN A 90 0.25 -0.28 1.61
CA GLN A 90 1.50 -0.25 0.84
C GLN A 90 1.82 -1.62 0.24
N ILE A 91 1.65 -2.70 1.00
CA ILE A 91 1.83 -4.09 0.53
C ILE A 91 0.93 -4.35 -0.68
N VAL A 92 -0.32 -3.89 -0.64
CA VAL A 92 -1.28 -4.04 -1.74
C VAL A 92 -0.78 -3.36 -3.03
N PHE A 93 -0.21 -2.16 -2.94
CA PHE A 93 0.35 -1.50 -4.12
C PHE A 93 1.69 -2.11 -4.55
N ALA A 94 2.48 -2.63 -3.61
CA ALA A 94 3.71 -3.36 -3.91
C ALA A 94 3.46 -4.64 -4.73
N VAL A 95 2.29 -5.29 -4.58
CA VAL A 95 1.86 -6.40 -5.45
C VAL A 95 1.82 -5.95 -6.93
N VAL A 96 1.27 -4.76 -7.19
CA VAL A 96 1.11 -4.23 -8.55
C VAL A 96 2.46 -3.79 -9.13
N GLU A 97 3.29 -3.15 -8.31
CA GLU A 97 4.67 -2.81 -8.68
C GLU A 97 5.48 -4.06 -9.03
N ALA A 98 5.45 -5.08 -8.17
CA ALA A 98 6.15 -6.35 -8.41
C ALA A 98 5.69 -7.01 -9.72
N ALA A 99 4.38 -7.01 -10.00
CA ALA A 99 3.86 -7.54 -11.26
C ALA A 99 4.41 -6.78 -12.48
N GLY A 100 4.45 -5.44 -12.41
CA GLY A 100 5.01 -4.62 -13.46
C GLY A 100 6.50 -4.85 -13.64
N ASP A 101 7.24 -5.05 -12.55
CA ASP A 101 8.67 -5.34 -12.57
C ASP A 101 8.95 -6.70 -13.23
N TYR A 102 8.17 -7.74 -12.90
CA TYR A 102 8.28 -9.05 -13.56
C TYR A 102 8.03 -8.97 -15.07
N ILE A 103 7.03 -8.20 -15.50
CA ILE A 103 6.75 -7.96 -16.92
C ILE A 103 7.91 -7.19 -17.57
N GLY A 104 8.35 -6.11 -16.95
CA GLY A 104 9.42 -5.25 -17.46
C GLY A 104 10.75 -5.99 -17.62
N LEU A 105 11.08 -6.88 -16.68
CA LEU A 105 12.26 -7.75 -16.77
C LEU A 105 12.18 -8.67 -18.00
N GLN A 106 11.02 -9.29 -18.27
CA GLN A 106 10.82 -10.16 -19.43
C GLN A 106 10.82 -9.42 -20.77
N MET A 107 10.46 -8.13 -20.76
CA MET A 107 10.55 -7.25 -21.94
C MET A 107 11.98 -6.77 -22.22
N GLY A 108 12.94 -7.06 -21.35
CA GLY A 108 14.31 -6.57 -21.45
C GLY A 108 14.52 -5.13 -20.98
N LEU A 109 13.51 -4.49 -20.38
CA LEU A 109 13.60 -3.11 -19.87
C LEU A 109 14.53 -3.00 -18.64
N GLY A 110 14.82 -4.12 -17.97
CA GLY A 110 15.74 -4.20 -16.84
C GLY A 110 17.21 -4.49 -17.21
N PHE A 111 17.56 -4.48 -18.51
CA PHE A 111 18.90 -4.89 -18.95
C PHE A 111 20.02 -4.02 -18.37
N ALA A 112 19.77 -2.70 -18.23
CA ALA A 112 20.73 -1.77 -17.65
C ALA A 112 21.13 -2.12 -16.21
N THR A 113 20.19 -2.62 -15.40
CA THR A 113 20.43 -3.00 -13.99
C THR A 113 21.35 -4.22 -13.85
N PHE A 114 21.45 -5.07 -14.87
CA PHE A 114 22.38 -6.20 -14.86
C PHE A 114 23.85 -5.77 -15.06
N PHE A 115 24.09 -4.67 -15.77
CA PHE A 115 25.44 -4.15 -15.99
C PHE A 115 25.87 -3.20 -14.86
N ASP A 116 24.95 -2.36 -14.40
CA ASP A 116 25.20 -1.45 -13.28
C ASP A 116 23.95 -1.33 -12.40
N PRO A 117 23.92 -2.03 -11.25
CA PRO A 117 22.85 -1.91 -10.26
C PRO A 117 22.73 -0.50 -9.66
N HIS A 118 23.79 0.31 -9.72
CA HIS A 118 23.82 1.68 -9.19
C HIS A 118 23.39 2.73 -10.21
N ALA A 119 23.16 2.35 -11.48
CA ALA A 119 22.74 3.26 -12.55
C ALA A 119 21.34 3.88 -12.34
N GLY A 120 20.62 3.50 -11.26
CA GLY A 120 19.39 4.17 -10.84
C GLY A 120 18.23 4.04 -11.82
N THR A 121 18.22 2.99 -12.65
CA THR A 121 17.09 2.77 -13.56
C THR A 121 15.84 2.43 -12.75
N THR A 122 14.81 3.27 -12.85
CA THR A 122 13.56 2.96 -12.17
C THR A 122 12.73 2.01 -13.02
N PRO A 123 12.13 0.95 -12.45
CA PRO A 123 11.26 0.06 -13.19
C PRO A 123 10.09 0.84 -13.82
N MET A 124 10.13 1.00 -15.13
CA MET A 124 9.16 1.82 -15.85
C MET A 124 7.78 1.16 -15.87
N MET A 125 7.74 -0.17 -16.01
CA MET A 125 6.48 -0.91 -16.07
C MET A 125 5.79 -1.00 -14.70
N GLY A 126 6.53 -1.21 -13.62
CA GLY A 126 6.01 -1.12 -12.24
C GLY A 126 5.34 0.22 -11.97
N ARG A 127 5.96 1.33 -12.38
CA ARG A 127 5.37 2.68 -12.27
C ARG A 127 4.08 2.85 -13.08
N ILE A 128 4.03 2.34 -14.31
CA ILE A 128 2.84 2.43 -15.17
C ILE A 128 1.67 1.63 -14.55
N LEU A 129 1.91 0.39 -14.12
CA LEU A 129 0.86 -0.42 -13.50
C LEU A 129 0.41 0.16 -12.16
N ASN A 130 1.33 0.70 -11.35
CA ASN A 130 0.98 1.40 -10.13
C ASN A 130 0.10 2.63 -10.43
N ALA A 131 0.43 3.42 -11.46
CA ALA A 131 -0.42 4.55 -11.86
C ALA A 131 -1.85 4.09 -12.22
N PHE A 132 -2.01 2.97 -12.94
CA PHE A 132 -3.34 2.40 -13.18
C PHE A 132 -4.04 1.94 -11.90
N ALA A 133 -3.32 1.29 -10.98
CA ALA A 133 -3.88 0.91 -9.68
C ALA A 133 -4.28 2.13 -8.85
N MET A 134 -3.52 3.23 -8.90
CA MET A 134 -3.84 4.46 -8.19
C MET A 134 -5.11 5.12 -8.76
N LEU A 135 -5.25 5.15 -10.09
CA LEU A 135 -6.47 5.64 -10.73
C LEU A 135 -7.67 4.75 -10.40
N ALA A 136 -7.50 3.43 -10.43
CA ALA A 136 -8.51 2.46 -10.02
C ALA A 136 -8.92 2.65 -8.56
N PHE A 137 -7.96 2.86 -7.67
CA PHE A 137 -8.18 3.09 -6.25
C PHE A 137 -9.03 4.35 -6.00
N VAL A 138 -8.79 5.41 -6.75
CA VAL A 138 -9.64 6.62 -6.69
C VAL A 138 -11.01 6.35 -7.29
N ALA A 139 -11.10 5.65 -8.43
CA ALA A 139 -12.35 5.34 -9.12
C ALA A 139 -13.29 4.44 -8.30
N PHE A 140 -12.75 3.59 -7.43
CA PHE A 140 -13.51 2.72 -6.52
C PHE A 140 -13.76 3.33 -5.13
N ASP A 141 -13.50 4.63 -4.96
CA ASP A 141 -13.60 5.31 -3.68
C ASP A 141 -12.75 4.63 -2.58
N GLY A 142 -11.62 4.03 -2.96
CA GLY A 142 -10.80 3.25 -2.06
C GLY A 142 -10.24 4.06 -0.89
N HIS A 143 -10.10 5.37 -1.07
CA HIS A 143 -9.75 6.31 -0.01
C HIS A 143 -10.86 6.46 1.05
N LEU A 144 -12.14 6.40 0.65
CA LEU A 144 -13.28 6.41 1.57
C LEU A 144 -13.39 5.08 2.30
N GLN A 145 -13.20 3.96 1.60
CA GLN A 145 -13.18 2.62 2.23
C GLN A 145 -12.05 2.49 3.25
N LEU A 146 -10.88 3.06 2.95
CA LEU A 146 -9.75 3.12 3.89
C LEU A 146 -10.11 3.88 5.17
N ILE A 147 -10.81 5.01 5.05
CA ILE A 147 -11.30 5.79 6.21
C ILE A 147 -12.38 5.00 6.96
N ALA A 148 -13.29 4.32 6.26
CA ALA A 148 -14.33 3.51 6.90
C ALA A 148 -13.72 2.40 7.76
N ALA A 149 -12.74 1.66 7.22
CA ALA A 149 -12.06 0.61 7.96
C ALA A 149 -11.14 1.16 9.08
N LEU A 150 -10.63 2.39 8.94
CA LEU A 150 -9.99 3.11 10.04
C LEU A 150 -10.96 3.45 11.17
N VAL A 151 -12.18 3.90 10.85
CA VAL A 151 -13.21 4.15 11.85
C VAL A 151 -13.60 2.86 12.57
N GLU A 152 -13.77 1.77 11.83
CA GLU A 152 -14.05 0.44 12.39
C GLU A 152 -12.90 -0.05 13.30
N SER A 153 -11.65 0.32 13.02
CA SER A 153 -10.50 -0.03 13.87
C SER A 153 -10.62 0.50 15.31
N PHE A 154 -11.33 1.61 15.54
CA PHE A 154 -11.56 2.13 16.89
C PHE A 154 -12.56 1.28 17.68
N ALA A 155 -13.42 0.52 17.00
CA ALA A 155 -14.32 -0.44 17.63
C ALA A 155 -13.61 -1.79 17.86
N SER A 156 -12.79 -2.26 16.91
CA SER A 156 -12.08 -3.54 17.05
C SER A 156 -10.89 -3.47 18.03
N VAL A 157 -10.13 -2.37 17.99
CA VAL A 157 -9.04 -2.05 18.91
C VAL A 157 -9.30 -0.69 19.54
N PRO A 158 -10.02 -0.65 20.66
CA PRO A 158 -10.26 0.57 21.42
C PRO A 158 -8.96 1.26 21.81
N ILE A 159 -9.08 2.55 22.14
CA ILE A 159 -7.93 3.33 22.61
C ILE A 159 -7.65 2.89 24.06
N SER A 160 -6.55 2.18 24.27
CA SER A 160 -6.10 1.76 25.61
C SER A 160 -4.59 1.78 25.73
N ALA A 161 -4.11 1.64 26.97
CA ALA A 161 -2.70 1.50 27.31
C ALA A 161 -2.23 0.03 27.25
N ASP A 162 -3.09 -0.90 26.84
CA ASP A 162 -2.76 -2.32 26.79
C ASP A 162 -1.65 -2.58 25.77
N LEU A 163 -0.88 -3.65 26.00
CA LEU A 163 0.14 -4.07 25.04
C LEU A 163 -0.53 -4.65 23.79
N LEU A 164 -0.04 -4.25 22.62
CA LEU A 164 -0.50 -4.79 21.35
C LEU A 164 -0.16 -6.28 21.25
N HIS A 165 -1.17 -7.12 21.03
CA HIS A 165 -1.00 -8.57 21.03
C HIS A 165 -0.10 -9.04 19.85
N PRO A 166 0.77 -10.05 20.04
CA PRO A 166 1.68 -10.56 19.01
C PRO A 166 1.01 -11.05 17.72
N ALA A 167 -0.26 -11.46 17.79
CA ALA A 167 -1.00 -12.02 16.66
C ALA A 167 -1.17 -11.01 15.51
N GLY A 168 -1.39 -9.73 15.81
CA GLY A 168 -1.46 -8.66 14.80
C GLY A 168 -0.14 -8.49 14.05
N TRP A 169 0.99 -8.54 14.77
CA TRP A 169 2.33 -8.47 14.19
C TRP A 169 2.66 -9.67 13.30
N GLN A 170 2.27 -10.88 13.72
CA GLN A 170 2.43 -12.09 12.91
C GLN A 170 1.60 -12.03 11.62
N THR A 171 0.37 -11.54 11.71
CA THR A 171 -0.50 -11.36 10.55
C THR A 171 0.09 -10.34 9.57
N LEU A 172 0.60 -9.22 10.09
CA LEU A 172 1.26 -8.20 9.29
C LEU A 172 2.52 -8.73 8.58
N ALA A 173 3.36 -9.47 9.30
CA ALA A 173 4.55 -10.09 8.73
C ALA A 173 4.19 -11.12 7.63
N GLY A 174 3.13 -11.91 7.85
CA GLY A 174 2.62 -12.86 6.86
C GLY A 174 2.07 -12.20 5.60
N ALA A 175 1.54 -10.97 5.69
CA ALA A 175 1.00 -10.25 4.54
C ALA A 175 2.06 -9.97 3.46
N GLY A 176 3.34 -9.85 3.83
CA GLY A 176 4.44 -9.64 2.88
C GLY A 176 4.67 -10.80 1.90
N ILE A 177 4.36 -12.04 2.31
CA ILE A 177 4.48 -13.22 1.44
C ILE A 177 3.52 -13.13 0.25
N ASN A 178 2.35 -12.51 0.46
CA ASN A 178 1.33 -12.36 -0.57
C ASN A 178 1.79 -11.44 -1.71
N VAL A 179 2.78 -10.56 -1.49
CA VAL A 179 3.33 -9.68 -2.54
C VAL A 179 3.84 -10.48 -3.72
N PHE A 180 4.70 -11.46 -3.45
CA PHE A 180 5.31 -12.30 -4.49
C PHE A 180 4.27 -13.17 -5.20
N ALA A 181 3.40 -13.82 -4.43
CA ALA A 181 2.37 -14.71 -4.98
C ALA A 181 1.37 -13.96 -5.85
N MET A 182 0.78 -12.87 -5.34
CA MET A 182 -0.22 -12.10 -6.08
C MET A 182 0.40 -11.29 -7.23
N GLY A 183 1.62 -10.78 -7.04
CA GLY A 183 2.34 -10.06 -8.09
C GLY A 183 2.67 -10.98 -9.27
N LEU A 184 3.12 -12.20 -8.98
CA LEU A 184 3.34 -13.21 -10.01
C LEU A 184 2.04 -13.63 -10.69
N LEU A 185 0.95 -13.84 -9.94
CA LEU A 185 -0.36 -14.19 -10.51
C LEU A 185 -0.88 -13.11 -11.46
N LEU A 186 -0.71 -11.83 -11.13
CA LEU A 186 -1.06 -10.72 -12.02
C LEU A 186 -0.20 -10.70 -13.28
N ALA A 187 1.12 -10.92 -13.14
CA ALA A 187 2.06 -10.91 -14.25
C ALA A 187 2.01 -12.18 -15.12
N LEU A 188 1.47 -13.28 -14.59
CA LEU A 188 1.53 -14.63 -15.16
C LEU A 188 1.14 -14.72 -16.64
N PRO A 189 0.01 -14.18 -17.12
CA PRO A 189 -0.38 -14.31 -18.53
C PRO A 189 0.63 -13.64 -19.47
N VAL A 190 1.18 -12.48 -19.07
CA VAL A 190 2.15 -11.74 -19.88
C VAL A 190 3.53 -12.39 -19.81
N VAL A 191 3.98 -12.77 -18.61
CA VAL A 191 5.27 -13.42 -18.39
C VAL A 191 5.34 -14.77 -19.11
N ALA A 192 4.27 -15.58 -19.06
CA ALA A 192 4.23 -16.86 -19.76
C ALA A 192 4.30 -16.68 -21.28
N ALA A 193 3.57 -15.70 -21.84
CA ALA A 193 3.63 -15.40 -23.28
C ALA A 193 5.01 -14.87 -23.71
N LEU A 194 5.63 -14.00 -22.90
CA LEU A 194 6.99 -13.51 -23.15
C LEU A 194 8.04 -14.61 -23.02
N LEU A 195 7.85 -15.58 -22.13
CA LEU A 195 8.72 -16.75 -22.04
C LEU A 195 8.65 -17.60 -23.32
N ILE A 196 7.45 -17.81 -23.87
CA ILE A 196 7.25 -18.49 -25.15
C ILE A 196 7.91 -17.71 -26.28
N ALA A 197 7.75 -16.37 -26.31
CA ALA A 197 8.40 -15.52 -27.30
C ALA A 197 9.93 -15.59 -27.21
N ASN A 198 10.50 -15.60 -26.00
CA ASN A 198 11.94 -15.80 -25.78
C ASN A 198 12.41 -17.15 -26.31
N LEU A 199 11.67 -18.24 -26.06
CA LEU A 199 12.00 -19.56 -26.58
C LEU A 199 11.95 -19.59 -28.12
N ALA A 200 10.94 -18.95 -28.72
CA ALA A 200 10.82 -18.84 -30.17
C ALA A 200 12.00 -18.07 -30.80
N LEU A 201 12.44 -16.97 -30.17
CA LEU A 201 13.64 -16.24 -30.60
C LEU A 201 14.91 -17.09 -30.46
N GLY A 202 15.02 -17.89 -29.41
CA GLY A 202 16.13 -18.83 -29.22
C GLY A 202 16.20 -19.89 -30.34
N ILE A 203 15.06 -20.43 -30.75
CA ILE A 203 14.97 -21.37 -31.88
C ILE A 203 15.35 -20.66 -33.19
N LEU A 204 14.87 -19.42 -33.40
CA LEU A 204 15.19 -18.62 -34.58
C LEU A 204 16.69 -18.33 -34.68
N ASN A 205 17.36 -18.02 -33.58
CA ASN A 205 18.80 -17.78 -33.54
C ASN A 205 19.59 -19.03 -33.94
N ARG A 206 19.10 -20.23 -33.60
CA ARG A 206 19.70 -21.49 -34.05
C ARG A 206 19.49 -21.72 -35.55
N ALA A 207 18.33 -21.34 -36.10
CA ALA A 207 18.00 -21.54 -37.51
C ALA A 207 18.68 -20.52 -38.43
N ALA A 208 18.86 -19.28 -37.96
CA ALA A 208 19.45 -18.18 -38.71
C ALA A 208 20.42 -17.39 -37.81
N PRO A 209 21.66 -17.88 -37.61
CA PRO A 209 22.63 -17.28 -36.69
C PRO A 209 23.11 -15.88 -37.12
N GLN A 210 22.85 -15.47 -38.36
CA GLN A 210 23.05 -14.08 -38.79
C GLN A 210 22.06 -13.08 -38.16
N ILE A 211 20.94 -13.55 -37.59
CA ILE A 211 19.99 -12.70 -36.87
C ILE A 211 20.57 -12.43 -35.47
N GLY A 212 21.15 -11.26 -35.27
CA GLY A 212 21.59 -10.84 -33.95
C GLY A 212 20.43 -10.83 -32.97
N ILE A 213 20.40 -11.76 -32.02
CA ILE A 213 19.31 -11.87 -31.02
C ILE A 213 19.15 -10.59 -30.21
N PHE A 214 20.24 -9.84 -30.00
CA PHE A 214 20.20 -8.54 -29.35
C PHE A 214 19.67 -7.43 -30.26
N GLN A 215 19.85 -7.54 -31.58
CA GLN A 215 19.37 -6.54 -32.55
C GLN A 215 17.87 -6.67 -32.81
N ILE A 216 17.34 -7.90 -32.84
CA ILE A 216 15.92 -8.16 -33.18
C ILE A 216 15.10 -8.55 -31.95
N GLY A 217 15.67 -9.30 -31.00
CA GLY A 217 14.94 -9.86 -29.86
C GLY A 217 14.39 -8.81 -28.91
N PHE A 218 15.18 -7.80 -28.52
CA PHE A 218 14.71 -6.74 -27.62
C PHE A 218 13.52 -5.94 -28.21
N PRO A 219 13.60 -5.40 -29.45
CA PRO A 219 12.45 -4.74 -30.05
C PRO A 219 11.20 -5.62 -30.13
N VAL A 220 11.36 -6.90 -30.49
CA VAL A 220 10.25 -7.85 -30.60
C VAL A 220 9.60 -8.11 -29.24
N LEU A 221 10.39 -8.43 -28.21
CA LEU A 221 9.87 -8.69 -26.86
C LEU A 221 9.19 -7.46 -26.26
N MET A 222 9.74 -6.27 -26.51
CA MET A 222 9.14 -5.01 -26.07
C MET A 222 7.78 -4.78 -26.75
N LEU A 223 7.67 -4.96 -28.07
CA LEU A 223 6.42 -4.80 -28.80
C LEU A 223 5.36 -5.83 -28.36
N VAL A 224 5.76 -7.10 -28.23
CA VAL A 224 4.88 -8.16 -27.75
C VAL A 224 4.43 -7.89 -26.31
N GLY A 225 5.34 -7.47 -25.44
CA GLY A 225 5.01 -7.15 -24.05
C GLY A 225 4.04 -5.97 -23.93
N LEU A 226 4.27 -4.89 -24.68
CA LEU A 226 3.36 -3.75 -24.72
C LEU A 226 1.97 -4.14 -25.24
N LEU A 227 1.90 -4.93 -26.30
CA LEU A 227 0.63 -5.44 -26.85
C LEU A 227 -0.11 -6.29 -25.82
N LEU A 228 0.58 -7.19 -25.14
CA LEU A 228 -0.02 -8.05 -24.11
C LEU A 228 -0.51 -7.25 -22.91
N VAL A 229 0.26 -6.26 -22.46
CA VAL A 229 -0.18 -5.34 -21.39
C VAL A 229 -1.43 -4.58 -21.82
N GLN A 230 -1.48 -4.08 -23.06
CA GLN A 230 -2.67 -3.41 -23.60
C GLN A 230 -3.91 -4.32 -23.61
N LEU A 231 -3.75 -5.58 -24.01
CA LEU A 231 -4.83 -6.57 -23.97
C LEU A 231 -5.25 -6.95 -22.54
N MET A 232 -4.35 -6.79 -21.56
CA MET A 232 -4.63 -7.07 -20.16
C MET A 232 -5.46 -5.96 -19.48
N VAL A 233 -5.35 -4.70 -19.93
CA VAL A 233 -6.00 -3.52 -19.31
C VAL A 233 -7.48 -3.74 -18.93
N PRO A 234 -8.37 -4.26 -19.80
CA PRO A 234 -9.77 -4.47 -19.44
C PRO A 234 -9.96 -5.43 -18.26
N ASN A 235 -9.08 -6.42 -18.14
CA ASN A 235 -9.11 -7.44 -17.09
C ASN A 235 -8.40 -6.98 -15.79
N MET A 236 -7.69 -5.85 -15.82
CA MET A 236 -7.03 -5.31 -14.63
C MET A 236 -8.05 -4.75 -13.63
N MET A 237 -9.19 -4.19 -14.09
CA MET A 237 -10.14 -3.58 -13.16
C MET A 237 -10.80 -4.56 -12.18
N PRO A 238 -11.33 -5.72 -12.62
CA PRO A 238 -11.83 -6.74 -11.70
C PRO A 238 -10.73 -7.36 -10.82
N PHE A 239 -9.48 -7.35 -11.28
CA PHE A 239 -8.36 -7.77 -10.45
C PHE A 239 -8.08 -6.75 -9.34
N PHE A 240 -8.00 -5.46 -9.67
CA PHE A 240 -7.75 -4.40 -8.69
C PHE A 240 -8.85 -4.30 -7.63
N SER A 241 -10.12 -4.41 -8.01
CA SER A 241 -11.23 -4.46 -7.03
C SER A 241 -10.99 -5.57 -6.01
N ARG A 242 -10.80 -6.82 -6.46
CA ARG A 242 -10.53 -7.95 -5.56
C ARG A 242 -9.26 -7.76 -4.74
N LEU A 243 -8.23 -7.18 -5.33
CA LEU A 243 -6.97 -6.91 -4.64
C LEU A 243 -7.16 -5.89 -3.50
N PHE A 244 -7.93 -4.82 -3.74
CA PHE A 244 -8.23 -3.82 -2.72
C PHE A 244 -9.14 -4.38 -1.62
N ASP A 245 -10.18 -5.15 -1.98
CA ASP A 245 -11.08 -5.80 -1.02
C ASP A 245 -10.29 -6.71 -0.06
N ASN A 246 -9.42 -7.57 -0.61
CA ASN A 246 -8.49 -8.40 0.18
C ASN A 246 -7.55 -7.56 1.07
N GLY A 247 -7.16 -6.38 0.58
CA GLY A 247 -6.35 -5.40 1.32
C GLY A 247 -7.07 -4.86 2.55
N TYR A 248 -8.33 -4.43 2.41
CA TYR A 248 -9.15 -3.95 3.51
C TYR A 248 -9.44 -5.05 4.53
N GLU A 249 -9.75 -6.26 4.07
CA GLU A 249 -9.95 -7.42 4.96
C GLU A 249 -8.66 -7.77 5.73
N MET A 250 -7.50 -7.73 5.07
CA MET A 250 -6.20 -7.93 5.74
C MET A 250 -5.95 -6.84 6.78
N MET A 251 -6.27 -5.59 6.44
CA MET A 251 -6.11 -4.46 7.35
C MET A 251 -6.98 -4.63 8.60
N GLY A 252 -8.23 -5.05 8.44
CA GLY A 252 -9.14 -5.37 9.54
C GLY A 252 -8.63 -6.53 10.41
N ARG A 253 -8.09 -7.59 9.81
CA ARG A 253 -7.48 -8.72 10.54
C ARG A 253 -6.23 -8.32 11.33
N VAL A 254 -5.36 -7.49 10.76
CA VAL A 254 -4.17 -6.97 11.46
C VAL A 254 -4.59 -6.14 12.66
N ALA A 255 -5.55 -5.23 12.48
CA ALA A 255 -6.09 -4.43 13.57
C ALA A 255 -6.69 -5.35 14.65
N ALA A 256 -7.64 -6.22 14.31
CA ALA A 256 -8.28 -7.12 15.27
C ALA A 256 -7.29 -8.05 16.00
N GLY A 257 -6.18 -8.42 15.37
CA GLY A 257 -5.12 -9.23 15.98
C GLY A 257 -4.27 -8.51 17.03
N PHE A 258 -4.39 -7.19 17.18
CA PHE A 258 -3.71 -6.42 18.24
C PHE A 258 -4.48 -6.39 19.56
N ARG A 259 -5.75 -6.77 19.56
CA ARG A 259 -6.55 -6.97 20.77
C ARG A 259 -6.06 -8.20 21.54
#